data_AF-D9CH15-F1
#
_entry.id   AF-D9CH15-F1
#
_cell.length_a   1.000
_cell.length_b   1.000
_cell.length_c   1.000
_cell.angle_alpha   90.00
_cell.angle_beta   90.00
_cell.angle_gamma   90.00
#
_symmetry.space_group_name_H-M   'P 1'
#
loop_
_entity.id
_entity.type
_entity.pdbx_description
1 polymer ?
#
loop_
_entity_poly.entity_id
_entity_poly.type
_entity_poly.pdbx_seq_one_letter_code
_entity_poly.pdbx_strand_id
1 'polypeptide(L)'
;MSLLLMAVSIPAGAALHDIPEGYVRVAEQHGVPAEVLYAVSLTETAMVPSAIGAVMKKRNEDYRVPAVARPWPWTINVAGRGYRYASRLEAWQALQVFLKRYPARRIDVGIAQVNLGWNGHRFASTWAAFDPYTSLNTAAVILRECRRRHPDSWLQAAGCYHHPAGGAPAVRYIALVRRHIDRLHRDAVSTSGVTAMNPRYIRTEPRELTP
;
A
#
# COMPACT_ATOMS: atom_id res chain seq x y z
N MET A 1 -35.48 38.77 -27.13
CA MET A 1 -34.03 38.52 -26.97
C MET A 1 -33.85 37.36 -26.00
N SER A 2 -33.67 36.17 -26.54
CA SER A 2 -33.34 34.96 -25.80
C SER A 2 -31.85 34.95 -25.48
N LEU A 3 -31.48 34.66 -24.23
CA LEU A 3 -30.17 34.12 -23.90
C LEU A 3 -30.34 33.09 -22.79
N LEU A 4 -30.47 31.82 -23.17
CA LEU A 4 -30.45 30.70 -22.23
C LEU A 4 -28.98 30.26 -22.08
N LEU A 5 -28.37 30.62 -20.95
CA LEU A 5 -27.03 30.15 -20.58
C LEU A 5 -27.10 28.66 -20.22
N MET A 6 -26.66 27.80 -21.12
CA MET A 6 -26.37 26.40 -20.82
C MET A 6 -25.06 26.35 -20.00
N ALA A 7 -25.18 26.13 -18.70
CA ALA A 7 -24.04 25.81 -17.85
C ALA A 7 -23.51 24.41 -18.25
N VAL A 8 -22.39 24.37 -18.95
CA VAL A 8 -21.65 23.13 -19.18
C VAL A 8 -21.06 22.70 -17.84
N SER A 9 -21.69 21.70 -17.24
CA SER A 9 -21.16 21.04 -16.05
C SER A 9 -19.97 20.17 -16.47
N ILE A 10 -18.76 20.58 -16.09
CA ILE A 10 -17.59 19.72 -16.18
C ILE A 10 -17.78 18.61 -15.15
N PRO A 11 -17.76 17.31 -15.52
CA PRO A 11 -17.85 16.27 -14.51
C PRO A 11 -16.55 16.26 -13.69
N ALA A 12 -16.66 16.60 -12.41
CA ALA A 12 -15.63 16.36 -11.42
C ALA A 12 -15.35 14.85 -11.34
N GLY A 13 -14.07 14.47 -11.36
CA GLY A 13 -13.63 13.08 -11.40
C GLY A 13 -14.23 12.23 -10.27
N ALA A 14 -15.10 11.29 -10.64
CA ALA A 14 -15.71 10.34 -9.72
C ALA A 14 -14.93 9.01 -9.70
N ALA A 15 -14.83 8.42 -8.50
CA ALA A 15 -14.46 7.04 -8.16
C ALA A 15 -12.97 6.65 -7.95
N LEU A 16 -12.22 7.44 -7.17
CA LEU A 16 -10.98 7.02 -6.46
C LEU A 16 -11.20 6.74 -4.95
N HIS A 17 -12.45 6.70 -4.50
CA HIS A 17 -12.84 6.91 -3.09
C HIS A 17 -12.49 5.80 -2.07
N ASP A 18 -11.87 4.67 -2.46
CA ASP A 18 -11.43 3.62 -1.50
C ASP A 18 -9.94 3.63 -1.18
N ILE A 19 -9.13 4.24 -2.05
CA ILE A 19 -7.68 4.37 -1.86
C ILE A 19 -7.40 5.71 -1.17
N PRO A 20 -6.73 5.75 -0.01
CA PRO A 20 -6.45 7.01 0.67
C PRO A 20 -5.61 7.95 -0.22
N GLU A 21 -5.94 9.24 -0.24
CA GLU A 21 -5.32 10.26 -1.10
C GLU A 21 -3.77 10.25 -1.02
N GLY A 22 -3.22 9.99 0.18
CA GLY A 22 -1.77 9.89 0.35
C GLY A 22 -1.11 8.81 -0.51
N TYR A 23 -1.80 7.67 -0.74
CA TYR A 23 -1.33 6.64 -1.67
C TYR A 23 -1.43 7.10 -3.12
N VAL A 24 -2.53 7.75 -3.49
CA VAL A 24 -2.75 8.27 -4.85
C VAL A 24 -1.63 9.24 -5.22
N ARG A 25 -1.35 10.23 -4.36
CA ARG A 25 -0.30 11.24 -4.60
C ARG A 25 1.09 10.62 -4.79
N VAL A 26 1.48 9.69 -3.91
CA VAL A 26 2.78 9.02 -4.03
C VAL A 26 2.82 8.14 -5.28
N ALA A 27 1.75 7.41 -5.57
CA ALA A 27 1.68 6.54 -6.73
C ALA A 27 1.82 7.33 -8.04
N GLU A 28 1.13 8.46 -8.16
CA GLU A 28 1.23 9.39 -9.29
C GLU A 28 2.66 9.94 -9.46
N GLN A 29 3.29 10.39 -8.35
CA GLN A 29 4.66 10.92 -8.37
C GLN A 29 5.69 9.94 -8.95
N HIS A 30 5.48 8.63 -8.75
CA HIS A 30 6.41 7.59 -9.17
C HIS A 30 5.96 6.81 -10.42
N GLY A 31 4.79 7.13 -10.99
CA GLY A 31 4.21 6.38 -12.10
C GLY A 31 3.93 4.92 -11.74
N VAL A 32 3.41 4.67 -10.54
CA VAL A 32 2.93 3.37 -10.04
C VAL A 32 1.39 3.44 -9.97
N PRO A 33 0.64 2.38 -10.30
CA PRO A 33 -0.80 2.37 -10.06
C PRO A 33 -1.11 2.43 -8.56
N ALA A 34 -2.02 3.32 -8.16
CA ALA A 34 -2.33 3.55 -6.75
C ALA A 34 -2.88 2.29 -6.06
N GLU A 35 -3.65 1.49 -6.79
CA GLU A 35 -4.19 0.21 -6.33
C GLU A 35 -3.09 -0.80 -6.04
N VAL A 36 -1.98 -0.79 -6.80
CA VAL A 36 -0.84 -1.68 -6.56
C VAL A 36 -0.10 -1.27 -5.30
N LEU A 37 0.24 0.02 -5.16
CA LEU A 37 0.93 0.53 -3.98
C LEU A 37 0.10 0.31 -2.70
N TYR A 38 -1.21 0.56 -2.77
CA TYR A 38 -2.11 0.36 -1.65
C TYR A 38 -2.32 -1.12 -1.32
N ALA A 39 -2.48 -1.98 -2.33
CA ALA A 39 -2.62 -3.43 -2.14
C ALA A 39 -1.36 -4.07 -1.54
N VAL A 40 -0.17 -3.59 -1.89
CA VAL A 40 1.09 -3.97 -1.22
C VAL A 40 1.02 -3.62 0.26
N SER A 41 0.74 -2.36 0.62
CA SER A 41 0.65 -1.99 2.04
C SER A 41 -0.47 -2.70 2.82
N LEU A 42 -1.59 -3.03 2.17
CA LEU A 42 -2.64 -3.87 2.76
C LEU A 42 -2.15 -5.28 3.04
N THR A 43 -1.44 -5.89 2.09
CA THR A 43 -0.85 -7.23 2.24
C THR A 43 0.17 -7.26 3.38
N GLU A 44 0.96 -6.20 3.50
CA GLU A 44 2.06 -6.10 4.46
C GLU A 44 1.60 -5.77 5.89
N THR A 45 0.73 -4.78 6.06
CA THR A 45 0.47 -4.19 7.38
C THR A 45 -0.98 -3.88 7.70
N ALA A 46 -1.96 -4.42 6.98
CA ALA A 46 -3.36 -4.17 7.34
C ALA A 46 -3.66 -4.55 8.79
N MET A 47 -4.42 -3.69 9.48
CA MET A 47 -5.08 -3.98 10.75
C MET A 47 -6.57 -3.72 10.61
N VAL A 48 -7.36 -4.62 11.17
CA VAL A 48 -8.81 -4.45 11.26
C VAL A 48 -9.18 -3.36 12.28
N PRO A 49 -10.37 -2.73 12.16
CA PRO A 49 -10.81 -1.66 13.06
C PRO A 49 -10.67 -2.00 14.55
N SER A 50 -11.06 -3.20 14.97
CA SER A 50 -10.98 -3.62 16.38
C SER A 50 -9.54 -3.64 16.90
N ALA A 51 -8.57 -4.10 16.10
CA ALA A 51 -7.16 -4.11 16.46
C ALA A 51 -6.58 -2.70 16.53
N ILE A 52 -6.96 -1.81 15.60
CA ILE A 52 -6.58 -0.39 15.64
C ILE A 52 -7.15 0.26 16.92
N GLY A 53 -8.42 0.01 17.23
CA GLY A 53 -9.06 0.49 18.44
C GLY A 53 -8.36 0.02 19.71
N ALA A 54 -7.97 -1.26 19.79
CA ALA A 54 -7.25 -1.82 20.93
C ALA A 54 -5.89 -1.16 21.16
N VAL A 55 -5.19 -0.77 20.09
CA VAL A 55 -3.91 -0.07 20.15
C VAL A 55 -4.09 1.42 20.49
N MET A 56 -5.10 2.08 19.93
CA MET A 56 -5.24 3.54 20.01
C MET A 56 -6.10 4.05 21.15
N LYS A 57 -7.22 3.40 21.47
CA LYS A 57 -8.18 3.91 22.46
C LYS A 57 -7.61 3.97 23.88
N LYS A 58 -6.59 3.15 24.18
CA LYS A 58 -5.84 3.24 25.45
C LYS A 58 -5.00 4.51 25.57
N ARG A 59 -4.69 5.18 24.45
CA ARG A 59 -3.83 6.36 24.37
C ARG A 59 -4.59 7.64 24.08
N ASN A 60 -5.65 7.54 23.29
CA ASN A 60 -6.54 8.64 22.96
C ASN A 60 -7.96 8.08 22.87
N GLU A 61 -8.77 8.36 23.88
CA GLU A 61 -10.15 7.87 23.99
C GLU A 61 -11.01 8.37 22.81
N ASP A 62 -10.74 9.58 22.33
CA ASP A 62 -11.43 10.22 21.20
C ASP A 62 -10.92 9.76 19.82
N TYR A 63 -9.98 8.81 19.77
CA TYR A 63 -9.44 8.33 18.50
C TYR A 63 -10.53 7.69 17.63
N ARG A 64 -10.82 8.32 16.49
CA ARG A 64 -11.76 7.81 15.51
C ARG A 64 -11.16 6.62 14.75
N VAL A 65 -11.57 5.43 15.14
CA VAL A 65 -11.21 4.17 14.47
C VAL A 65 -11.75 4.18 13.03
N PRO A 66 -10.95 3.80 12.02
CA PRO A 66 -11.44 3.70 10.65
C PRO A 66 -12.50 2.59 10.53
N ALA A 67 -13.46 2.79 9.63
CA ALA A 67 -14.54 1.82 9.41
C ALA A 67 -14.07 0.51 8.76
N VAL A 68 -12.95 0.55 8.04
CA VAL A 68 -12.36 -0.59 7.31
C VAL A 68 -10.93 -0.83 7.75
N ALA A 69 -10.41 -2.01 7.42
CA ALA A 69 -9.00 -2.31 7.66
C ALA A 69 -8.09 -1.32 6.90
N ARG A 70 -7.04 -0.85 7.58
CA ARG A 70 -6.06 0.09 6.99
C ARG A 70 -4.64 -0.39 7.27
N PRO A 71 -3.67 -0.13 6.36
CA PRO A 71 -2.26 -0.35 6.62
C PRO A 71 -1.80 0.44 7.84
N TRP A 72 -1.00 -0.19 8.70
CA TRP A 72 -0.56 0.40 9.96
C TRP A 72 0.93 0.77 9.92
N PRO A 73 1.30 2.06 10.01
CA PRO A 73 2.66 2.50 9.76
C PRO A 73 3.66 2.09 10.85
N TRP A 74 3.20 1.87 12.07
CA TRP A 74 4.08 1.58 13.21
C TRP A 74 4.20 0.06 13.40
N THR A 75 4.62 -0.60 12.32
CA THR A 75 4.74 -2.07 12.21
C THR A 75 6.20 -2.46 12.01
N ILE A 76 6.62 -3.52 12.71
CA ILE A 76 7.93 -4.16 12.54
C ILE A 76 7.72 -5.65 12.33
N ASN A 77 8.35 -6.22 11.31
CA ASN A 77 8.57 -7.66 11.24
C ASN A 77 10.01 -7.94 11.65
N VAL A 78 10.20 -8.87 12.58
CA VAL A 78 11.52 -9.36 12.99
C VAL A 78 11.55 -10.86 12.81
N ALA A 79 12.37 -11.35 11.87
CA ALA A 79 12.58 -12.77 11.63
C ALA A 79 11.29 -13.57 11.39
N GLY A 80 10.27 -12.94 10.78
CA GLY A 80 8.96 -13.55 10.50
C GLY A 80 7.88 -13.22 11.56
N ARG A 81 8.24 -12.57 12.66
CA ARG A 81 7.31 -12.18 13.73
C ARG A 81 6.93 -10.71 13.64
N GLY A 82 5.64 -10.43 13.51
CA GLY A 82 5.09 -9.08 13.46
C GLY A 82 4.88 -8.45 14.84
N TYR A 83 5.16 -7.16 14.94
CA TYR A 83 4.95 -6.31 16.11
C TYR A 83 4.26 -5.01 15.65
N ARG A 84 3.24 -4.57 16.39
CA ARG A 84 2.44 -3.37 16.10
C ARG A 84 2.49 -2.45 17.32
N TYR A 85 2.77 -1.17 17.10
CA TYR A 85 2.91 -0.17 18.15
C TYR A 85 1.87 0.93 17.97
N ALA A 86 1.66 1.76 18.99
CA ALA A 86 0.66 2.84 18.96
C ALA A 86 1.26 4.19 18.54
N SER A 87 2.57 4.27 18.33
CA SER A 87 3.21 5.47 17.82
C SER A 87 4.52 5.16 17.09
N ARG A 88 4.97 6.13 16.29
CA ARG A 88 6.29 6.10 15.64
C ARG A 88 7.43 5.97 16.66
N LEU A 89 7.32 6.67 17.80
CA LEU A 89 8.34 6.64 18.85
C LEU A 89 8.48 5.26 19.46
N GLU A 90 7.36 4.62 19.83
CA GLU A 90 7.37 3.26 20.39
C GLU A 90 7.95 2.24 19.40
N ALA A 91 7.54 2.31 18.12
CA ALA A 91 8.09 1.44 17.09
C ALA A 91 9.60 1.67 16.91
N TRP A 92 10.04 2.92 16.84
CA TRP A 92 11.45 3.23 16.67
C TRP A 92 12.31 2.79 17.86
N GLN A 93 11.83 2.98 19.10
CA GLN A 93 12.50 2.50 20.31
C GLN A 93 12.62 0.97 20.31
N ALA A 94 11.54 0.26 19.97
CA ALA A 94 11.56 -1.18 19.85
C ALA A 94 12.54 -1.65 18.76
N LEU A 95 12.59 -0.96 17.62
CA LEU A 95 13.55 -1.22 16.56
C LEU A 95 15.00 -1.12 17.06
N GLN A 96 15.34 -0.11 17.88
CA GLN A 96 16.70 0.01 18.43
C GLN A 96 17.08 -1.19 19.30
N VAL A 97 16.12 -1.80 20.00
CA VAL A 97 16.34 -3.04 20.76
C VAL A 97 16.52 -4.24 19.83
N PHE A 98 15.70 -4.36 18.78
CA PHE A 98 15.81 -5.47 17.84
C PHE A 98 17.11 -5.46 17.04
N LEU A 99 17.60 -4.28 16.64
CA LEU A 99 18.86 -4.15 15.90
C LEU A 99 20.09 -4.60 16.70
N LYS A 100 20.01 -4.65 18.04
CA LYS A 100 21.07 -5.23 18.89
C LYS A 100 21.07 -6.76 18.88
N ARG A 101 19.99 -7.40 18.44
CA ARG A 101 19.76 -8.85 18.57
C ARG A 101 19.64 -9.58 17.24
N TYR A 102 19.24 -8.86 16.18
CA TYR A 102 19.00 -9.43 14.87
C TYR A 102 19.72 -8.63 13.78
N PRO A 103 20.24 -9.29 12.74
CA PRO A 103 20.78 -8.58 11.58
C PRO A 103 19.65 -7.82 10.87
N ALA A 104 19.95 -6.63 10.36
CA ALA A 104 18.98 -5.76 9.68
C ALA A 104 18.27 -6.45 8.51
N ARG A 105 18.90 -7.44 7.85
CA ARG A 105 18.29 -8.24 6.77
C ARG A 105 17.10 -9.08 7.21
N ARG A 106 16.93 -9.30 8.52
CA ARG A 106 15.78 -10.00 9.11
C ARG A 106 14.74 -9.04 9.67
N ILE A 107 14.80 -7.75 9.34
CA ILE A 107 13.90 -6.74 9.88
C ILE A 107 13.27 -5.92 8.76
N ASP A 108 11.95 -5.91 8.73
CA ASP A 108 11.14 -5.08 7.84
C ASP A 108 10.37 -4.04 8.67
N VAL A 109 10.25 -2.82 8.16
CA VAL A 109 9.65 -1.72 8.91
C VAL A 109 8.68 -0.89 8.09
N GLY A 110 7.76 -0.24 8.81
CA GLY A 110 6.90 0.78 8.24
C GLY A 110 5.67 0.20 7.52
N ILE A 111 4.89 1.11 6.95
CA ILE A 111 3.58 0.84 6.34
C ILE A 111 3.66 -0.10 5.12
N ALA A 112 4.83 -0.17 4.48
CA ALA A 112 5.09 -1.01 3.31
C ALA A 112 6.12 -2.13 3.57
N GLN A 113 6.53 -2.36 4.84
CA GLN A 113 7.49 -3.39 5.24
C GLN A 113 8.77 -3.41 4.39
N VAL A 114 9.45 -2.26 4.32
CA VAL A 114 10.73 -2.17 3.62
C VAL A 114 11.82 -2.83 4.47
N ASN A 115 12.52 -3.82 3.92
CA ASN A 115 13.60 -4.50 4.61
C ASN A 115 14.81 -3.59 4.86
N LEU A 116 15.24 -3.49 6.12
CA LEU A 116 16.34 -2.60 6.52
C LEU A 116 17.70 -3.06 6.01
N GLY A 117 17.96 -4.38 5.95
CA GLY A 117 19.26 -4.88 5.52
C GLY A 117 19.51 -4.80 4.02
N TRP A 118 18.44 -4.78 3.20
CA TRP A 118 18.54 -4.65 1.75
C TRP A 118 18.34 -3.22 1.28
N ASN A 119 17.36 -2.52 1.85
CA ASN A 119 16.90 -1.22 1.36
C ASN A 119 17.11 -0.08 2.38
N GLY A 120 17.72 -0.35 3.54
CA GLY A 120 17.91 0.66 4.59
C GLY A 120 18.70 1.89 4.15
N HIS A 121 19.61 1.74 3.18
CA HIS A 121 20.40 2.82 2.59
C HIS A 121 19.54 3.88 1.87
N ARG A 122 18.27 3.59 1.56
CA ARG A 122 17.33 4.53 0.94
C ARG A 122 16.72 5.51 1.94
N PHE A 123 16.92 5.29 3.25
CA PHE A 123 16.43 6.16 4.30
C PHE A 123 17.57 6.98 4.91
N ALA A 124 17.30 8.26 5.20
CA ALA A 124 18.25 9.10 5.95
C ALA A 124 18.49 8.60 7.39
N SER A 125 17.53 7.85 7.95
CA SER A 125 17.66 7.20 9.26
C SER A 125 16.60 6.11 9.45
N THR A 126 16.79 5.26 10.47
CA THR A 126 15.76 4.30 10.90
C THR A 126 14.49 4.99 11.43
N TRP A 127 14.61 6.22 11.92
CA TRP A 127 13.44 7.04 12.25
C TRP A 127 12.64 7.38 11.00
N ALA A 128 13.31 7.80 9.92
CA ALA A 128 12.67 8.15 8.64
C ALA A 128 11.94 6.96 8.00
N ALA A 129 12.41 5.73 8.22
CA ALA A 129 11.76 4.52 7.70
C ALA A 129 10.33 4.28 8.24
N PHE A 130 9.97 4.86 9.38
CA PHE A 130 8.60 4.82 9.94
C PHE A 130 7.74 6.02 9.54
N ASP A 131 8.28 7.02 8.84
CA ASP A 131 7.46 8.06 8.23
C ASP A 131 6.61 7.45 7.11
N PRO A 132 5.27 7.54 7.15
CA PRO A 132 4.43 6.86 6.16
C PRO A 132 4.73 7.29 4.73
N TYR A 133 4.94 8.58 4.48
CA TYR A 133 5.20 9.08 3.12
C TYR A 133 6.59 8.69 2.65
N THR A 134 7.62 8.79 3.49
CA THR A 134 8.98 8.34 3.15
C THR A 134 9.01 6.84 2.84
N SER A 135 8.30 6.03 3.64
CA SER A 135 8.16 4.59 3.44
C SER A 135 7.44 4.27 2.12
N LEU A 136 6.32 4.95 1.82
CA LEU A 136 5.58 4.76 0.57
C LEU A 136 6.37 5.20 -0.66
N ASN A 137 7.09 6.32 -0.60
CA ASN A 137 7.96 6.77 -1.69
C ASN A 137 9.06 5.73 -1.96
N THR A 138 9.67 5.19 -0.90
CA THR A 138 10.69 4.15 -1.03
C THR A 138 10.10 2.87 -1.65
N ALA A 139 8.92 2.45 -1.21
CA ALA A 139 8.24 1.29 -1.75
C ALA A 139 7.88 1.47 -3.24
N ALA A 140 7.42 2.67 -3.63
CA ALA A 140 7.10 3.00 -5.02
C ALA A 140 8.36 2.92 -5.91
N VAL A 141 9.51 3.43 -5.43
CA VAL A 141 10.79 3.29 -6.15
C VAL A 141 11.17 1.82 -6.35
N ILE A 142 11.09 0.99 -5.30
CA ILE A 142 11.41 -0.44 -5.41
C ILE A 142 10.44 -1.15 -6.38
N LEU A 143 9.14 -0.82 -6.33
CA LEU A 143 8.15 -1.33 -7.27
C LEU A 143 8.49 -0.94 -8.72
N ARG A 144 8.97 0.28 -8.97
CA ARG A 144 9.43 0.71 -10.31
C ARG A 144 10.66 -0.07 -10.78
N GLU A 145 11.62 -0.32 -9.90
CA GLU A 145 12.79 -1.15 -10.21
C GLU A 145 12.38 -2.60 -10.54
N CYS A 146 11.43 -3.15 -9.80
CA CYS A 146 10.81 -4.44 -10.11
C CYS A 146 10.04 -4.40 -11.44
N ARG A 147 9.31 -3.31 -11.70
CA ARG A 147 8.52 -3.14 -12.93
C ARG A 147 9.38 -3.03 -14.18
N ARG A 148 10.62 -2.52 -14.07
CA ARG A 148 11.62 -2.59 -15.16
C ARG A 148 12.06 -4.01 -15.49
N ARG A 149 12.07 -4.92 -14.51
CA ARG A 149 12.40 -6.35 -14.71
C ARG A 149 11.20 -7.17 -15.18
N HIS A 150 10.00 -6.65 -14.96
CA HIS A 150 8.74 -7.26 -15.40
C HIS A 150 7.92 -6.24 -16.22
N PRO A 151 8.33 -5.96 -17.48
CA PRO A 151 7.89 -4.82 -18.28
C PRO A 151 6.40 -4.81 -18.68
N ASP A 152 5.63 -5.86 -18.37
CA ASP A 152 4.21 -5.92 -18.70
C ASP A 152 3.29 -6.17 -17.50
N SER A 153 3.84 -6.41 -16.30
CA SER A 153 3.04 -6.89 -15.17
C SER A 153 3.41 -6.22 -13.85
N TRP A 154 2.51 -5.38 -13.34
CA TRP A 154 2.61 -4.81 -12.00
C TRP A 154 2.44 -5.85 -10.89
N LEU A 155 1.72 -6.93 -11.16
CA LEU A 155 1.59 -8.04 -10.22
C LEU A 155 2.90 -8.79 -10.09
N GLN A 156 3.57 -9.10 -11.20
CA GLN A 156 4.94 -9.65 -11.13
C GLN A 156 5.90 -8.69 -10.44
N ALA A 157 5.76 -7.36 -10.66
CA ALA A 157 6.54 -6.37 -9.94
C ALA A 157 6.28 -6.41 -8.41
N ALA A 158 5.06 -6.65 -7.96
CA ALA A 158 4.73 -6.82 -6.55
C ALA A 158 5.30 -8.14 -5.97
N GLY A 159 5.24 -9.25 -6.73
CA GLY A 159 5.90 -10.50 -6.33
C GLY A 159 7.41 -10.33 -6.17
N CYS A 160 8.02 -9.62 -7.11
CA CYS A 160 9.41 -9.21 -7.07
C CYS A 160 9.74 -8.30 -5.88
N TYR A 161 8.86 -7.35 -5.54
CA TYR A 161 9.04 -6.44 -4.41
C TYR A 161 9.20 -7.22 -3.10
N HIS A 162 8.34 -8.22 -2.90
CA HIS A 162 8.36 -9.06 -1.71
C HIS A 162 9.49 -10.10 -1.72
N HIS A 163 9.72 -10.74 -2.88
CA HIS A 163 10.69 -11.82 -3.00
C HIS A 163 11.39 -11.77 -4.37
N PRO A 164 12.49 -10.99 -4.51
CA PRO A 164 13.14 -10.75 -5.81
C PRO A 164 13.62 -12.00 -6.54
N ALA A 165 13.92 -13.09 -5.80
CA ALA A 165 14.32 -14.37 -6.37
C ALA A 165 13.16 -15.15 -7.01
N GLY A 166 11.92 -14.66 -6.91
CA GLY A 166 10.74 -15.31 -7.47
C GLY A 166 10.32 -16.56 -6.69
N GLY A 167 9.79 -17.55 -7.42
CA GLY A 167 9.37 -18.84 -6.86
C GLY A 167 8.07 -18.80 -6.06
N ALA A 168 7.80 -19.88 -5.32
CA ALA A 168 6.55 -20.05 -4.57
C ALA A 168 6.22 -18.90 -3.59
N PRO A 169 7.19 -18.28 -2.88
CA PRO A 169 6.90 -17.09 -2.06
C PRO A 169 6.35 -15.92 -2.86
N ALA A 170 6.96 -15.59 -4.01
CA ALA A 170 6.48 -14.52 -4.88
C ALA A 170 5.09 -14.82 -5.44
N VAL A 171 4.83 -16.06 -5.88
CA VAL A 171 3.51 -16.48 -6.39
C VAL A 171 2.41 -16.32 -5.34
N ARG A 172 2.67 -16.74 -4.10
CA ARG A 172 1.72 -16.55 -2.99
C ARG A 172 1.46 -15.07 -2.72
N TYR A 173 2.50 -14.25 -2.76
CA TYR A 173 2.39 -12.81 -2.56
C TYR A 173 1.58 -12.14 -3.67
N ILE A 174 1.81 -12.49 -4.94
CA ILE A 174 1.04 -12.02 -6.09
C ILE A 174 -0.45 -12.31 -5.91
N ALA A 175 -0.79 -13.51 -5.45
CA ALA A 175 -2.19 -13.89 -5.22
C ALA A 175 -2.83 -13.03 -4.12
N LEU A 176 -2.10 -12.69 -3.05
CA LEU A 176 -2.58 -11.78 -2.00
C LEU A 176 -2.83 -10.37 -2.53
N VAL A 177 -1.86 -9.80 -3.24
CA VAL A 177 -1.96 -8.45 -3.84
C VAL A 177 -3.12 -8.38 -4.83
N ARG A 178 -3.26 -9.39 -5.71
CA ARG A 178 -4.38 -9.47 -6.66
C ARG A 178 -5.73 -9.47 -5.96
N ARG A 179 -5.91 -10.26 -4.88
CA ARG A 179 -7.16 -10.25 -4.11
C ARG A 179 -7.51 -8.88 -3.53
N HIS A 180 -6.51 -8.11 -3.11
CA HIS A 180 -6.72 -6.74 -2.63
C HIS A 180 -7.14 -5.81 -3.77
N ILE A 181 -6.47 -5.86 -4.93
CA ILE A 181 -6.84 -5.08 -6.11
C ILE A 181 -8.28 -5.40 -6.56
N ASP A 182 -8.62 -6.70 -6.67
CA ASP A 182 -9.95 -7.12 -7.08
C ASP A 182 -11.03 -6.62 -6.12
N ARG A 183 -10.73 -6.53 -4.81
CA ARG A 183 -11.63 -5.94 -3.82
C ARG A 183 -11.82 -4.44 -4.06
N LEU A 184 -10.73 -3.69 -4.24
CA LEU A 184 -10.80 -2.25 -4.50
C LEU A 184 -11.61 -1.94 -5.76
N HIS A 185 -11.49 -2.76 -6.81
CA HIS A 185 -12.29 -2.59 -8.03
C HIS A 185 -13.78 -2.87 -7.80
N ARG A 186 -14.12 -3.92 -7.03
CA ARG A 186 -15.52 -4.19 -6.69
C ARG A 186 -16.14 -3.05 -5.89
N ASP A 187 -15.43 -2.57 -4.88
CA ASP A 187 -15.91 -1.50 -4.00
C ASP A 187 -16.10 -0.17 -4.77
N ALA A 188 -15.20 0.13 -5.73
CA ALA A 188 -15.34 1.26 -6.64
C ALA A 188 -16.56 1.15 -7.58
N VAL A 189 -16.86 -0.05 -8.12
CA VAL A 189 -18.05 -0.28 -8.96
C VAL A 189 -19.33 -0.15 -8.14
N SER A 190 -19.36 -0.70 -6.92
CA SER A 190 -20.52 -0.55 -6.02
C SER A 190 -20.78 0.91 -5.64
N THR A 191 -19.73 1.70 -5.46
CA THR A 191 -19.84 3.14 -5.15
C THR A 191 -20.27 3.98 -6.36
N SER A 192 -19.91 3.54 -7.58
CA SER A 192 -20.28 4.21 -8.85
C SER A 192 -21.67 3.83 -9.37
N GLY A 193 -22.40 2.96 -8.67
CA GLY A 193 -23.78 2.56 -8.99
C GLY A 193 -24.82 3.70 -8.93
N VAL A 194 -24.40 4.91 -8.54
CA VAL A 194 -25.11 6.17 -8.77
C VAL A 194 -24.40 6.92 -9.90
N THR A 195 -24.78 6.61 -11.14
CA THR A 195 -24.39 7.27 -12.40
C THR A 195 -23.04 6.88 -13.04
N ALA A 196 -23.19 6.19 -14.17
CA ALA A 196 -22.32 6.11 -15.35
C ALA A 196 -21.04 5.24 -15.31
N MET A 197 -21.12 4.25 -16.20
CA MET A 197 -20.10 3.35 -16.71
C MET A 197 -18.84 4.11 -17.20
N ASN A 198 -17.69 3.85 -16.61
CA ASN A 198 -16.40 4.26 -17.18
C ASN A 198 -15.29 3.22 -16.86
N PRO A 199 -14.97 2.30 -17.77
CA PRO A 199 -13.95 1.29 -17.53
C PRO A 199 -12.55 1.88 -17.81
N ARG A 200 -11.95 2.57 -16.84
CA ARG A 200 -10.48 2.68 -16.80
C ARG A 200 -9.90 1.46 -16.08
N TYR A 201 -10.11 0.29 -16.67
CA TYR A 201 -9.27 -0.86 -16.37
C TYR A 201 -7.89 -0.58 -16.95
N ILE A 202 -6.91 -0.23 -16.10
CA ILE A 202 -5.52 -0.35 -16.51
C ILE A 202 -5.30 -1.86 -16.72
N ARG A 203 -5.06 -2.24 -17.98
CA ARG A 203 -4.91 -3.62 -18.44
C ARG A 203 -3.85 -4.33 -17.59
N THR A 204 -4.28 -5.25 -16.73
CA THR A 204 -3.37 -5.97 -15.83
C THR A 204 -2.78 -7.25 -16.39
N GLU A 205 -3.10 -7.70 -17.61
CA GLU A 205 -2.36 -8.59 -18.56
C GLU A 205 -3.19 -8.76 -19.88
N PRO A 206 -2.64 -9.27 -21.00
CA PRO A 206 -3.45 -9.81 -22.10
C PRO A 206 -4.20 -11.07 -21.62
N ARG A 207 -5.48 -11.21 -21.93
CA ARG A 207 -6.18 -12.50 -21.78
C ARG A 207 -5.46 -13.49 -22.71
N GLU A 208 -4.77 -14.48 -22.14
CA GLU A 208 -4.53 -15.72 -22.86
C GLU A 208 -5.90 -16.30 -23.21
N LEU A 209 -6.23 -16.26 -24.50
CA LEU A 209 -7.30 -17.07 -25.06
C LEU A 209 -6.74 -18.49 -25.09
N THR A 210 -7.00 -19.27 -24.05
CA THR A 210 -6.92 -20.72 -24.20
C THR A 210 -8.08 -21.19 -25.08
N PRO A 211 -7.81 -22.11 -26.04
CA PRO A 211 -8.75 -22.53 -27.07
C PRO A 211 -10.00 -23.23 -26.54
#